data_AF-A0A849PWK1-F1
#
_entry.id   AF-A0A849PWK1-F1
#
_cell.length_a   1.000
_cell.length_b   1.000
_cell.length_c   1.000
_cell.angle_alpha   90.00
_cell.angle_beta   90.00
_cell.angle_gamma   90.00
#
_symmetry.space_group_name_H-M   'P 1'
#
loop_
_entity.id
_entity.type
_entity.pdbx_description
1 polymer ?
#
loop_
_entity_poly.entity_id
_entity_poly.type
_entity_poly.pdbx_seq_one_letter_code
_entity_poly.pdbx_strand_id
1 'polypeptide(L)'
;MDTNLIEEKLISEIKLTSIQAKTFLLITCYGQMSSSLIAEKLNISKDLALKTANDLMALGAFIDISESDFEAMHPRFTAVNMYRRLCERENTEFKRNKIVDSIGVILEKPYEDARTK
;
A
#
# COMPACT_ATOMS: atom_id res chain seq x y z
N MET A 1 -7.09 14.23 -4.79
CA MET A 1 -7.41 12.81 -4.54
C MET A 1 -8.01 12.73 -3.15
N ASP A 2 -9.17 12.11 -2.98
CA ASP A 2 -9.73 11.87 -1.64
C ASP A 2 -9.08 10.62 -1.05
N THR A 3 -8.08 10.82 -0.20
CA THR A 3 -7.32 9.75 0.46
C THR A 3 -8.18 8.92 1.39
N ASN A 4 -9.21 9.52 2.02
CA ASN A 4 -10.05 8.83 2.99
C ASN A 4 -10.90 7.75 2.29
N LEU A 5 -11.46 8.09 1.13
CA LEU A 5 -12.23 7.14 0.33
C LEU A 5 -11.37 5.96 -0.15
N ILE A 6 -10.10 6.18 -0.47
CA ILE A 6 -9.20 5.10 -0.89
C ILE A 6 -8.80 4.25 0.31
N GLU A 7 -8.52 4.87 1.46
CA GLU A 7 -8.27 4.17 2.71
C GLU A 7 -9.41 3.21 3.05
N GLU A 8 -10.66 3.68 3.02
CA GLU A 8 -11.84 2.86 3.28
C GLU A 8 -11.94 1.67 2.33
N LYS A 9 -11.70 1.89 1.03
CA LYS A 9 -11.71 0.80 0.02
C LYS A 9 -10.60 -0.22 0.25
N LEU A 10 -9.40 0.22 0.63
CA LEU A 10 -8.30 -0.68 0.98
C LEU A 10 -8.65 -1.55 2.19
N ILE A 11 -9.30 -0.96 3.19
CA ILE A 11 -9.77 -1.68 4.38
C ILE A 11 -10.91 -2.64 4.03
N SER A 12 -11.90 -2.22 3.24
CA SER A 12 -13.08 -3.04 2.95
C SER A 12 -12.77 -4.21 2.03
N GLU A 13 -12.01 -3.97 0.95
CA GLU A 13 -11.77 -4.93 -0.13
C GLU A 13 -10.51 -5.76 0.03
N ILE A 14 -9.44 -5.18 0.60
CA ILE A 14 -8.13 -5.84 0.75
C ILE A 14 -7.89 -6.27 2.21
N LYS A 15 -8.79 -5.88 3.13
CA LYS A 15 -8.71 -6.19 4.57
C LYS A 15 -7.41 -5.68 5.20
N LEU A 16 -6.89 -4.56 4.71
CA LEU A 16 -5.80 -3.86 5.39
C LEU A 16 -6.31 -3.26 6.69
N THR A 17 -5.44 -3.19 7.70
CA THR A 17 -5.67 -2.33 8.87
C THR A 17 -5.57 -0.85 8.47
N SER A 18 -6.13 0.07 9.26
CA SER A 18 -6.00 1.52 8.96
C SER A 18 -4.54 1.97 8.88
N ILE A 19 -3.66 1.46 9.76
CA ILE A 19 -2.23 1.79 9.70
C ILE A 19 -1.60 1.25 8.41
N GLN A 20 -1.92 0.02 7.99
CA GLN A 20 -1.45 -0.53 6.73
C GLN A 20 -1.93 0.27 5.51
N ALA A 21 -3.22 0.63 5.47
CA ALA A 21 -3.77 1.41 4.38
C ALA A 21 -3.12 2.80 4.28
N LYS A 22 -2.91 3.49 5.41
CA LYS A 22 -2.21 4.78 5.46
C LYS A 22 -0.75 4.67 5.04
N THR A 23 -0.02 3.67 5.55
CA THR A 23 1.37 3.41 5.15
C THR A 23 1.48 3.14 3.66
N PHE A 24 0.54 2.38 3.09
CA PHE A 24 0.48 2.14 1.66
C PHE A 24 0.26 3.39 0.83
N LEU A 25 -0.73 4.21 1.20
CA LEU A 25 -0.97 5.49 0.53
C LEU A 25 0.24 6.42 0.62
N LEU A 26 0.91 6.48 1.77
CA LEU A 26 2.13 7.28 1.94
C LEU A 26 3.23 6.82 0.99
N ILE A 27 3.61 5.55 1.00
CA ILE A 27 4.72 5.09 0.17
C ILE A 27 4.36 5.23 -1.32
N THR A 28 3.14 4.91 -1.72
CA THR A 28 2.70 5.05 -3.12
C THR A 28 2.68 6.50 -3.61
N CYS A 29 2.20 7.44 -2.80
CA CYS A 29 2.12 8.86 -3.21
C CYS A 29 3.44 9.62 -3.12
N TYR A 30 4.43 9.10 -2.39
CA TYR A 30 5.75 9.71 -2.26
C TYR A 30 6.87 8.91 -2.96
N GLY A 31 6.52 7.78 -3.59
CA GLY A 31 7.43 6.93 -4.37
C GLY A 31 8.31 6.03 -3.50
N GLN A 32 8.95 6.59 -2.48
CA GLN A 32 9.80 5.86 -1.53
C GLN A 32 9.67 6.44 -0.13
N MET A 33 9.83 5.61 0.90
CA MET A 33 9.81 6.08 2.28
C MET A 33 10.57 5.17 3.25
N SER A 34 11.20 5.78 4.25
CA SER A 34 11.83 5.06 5.36
C SER A 34 10.84 4.80 6.50
N SER A 35 11.07 3.74 7.29
CA SER A 35 10.31 3.44 8.51
C SER A 35 10.26 4.63 9.49
N SER A 36 11.34 5.40 9.60
CA SER A 36 11.41 6.60 10.45
C SER A 36 10.45 7.69 9.96
N LEU A 37 10.39 7.95 8.64
CA LEU A 37 9.52 8.98 8.08
C LEU A 37 8.04 8.56 8.10
N ILE A 38 7.76 7.26 7.94
CA ILE A 38 6.42 6.69 8.14
C ILE A 38 5.97 6.91 9.59
N ALA A 39 6.85 6.59 10.55
CA ALA A 39 6.58 6.75 11.98
C ALA A 39 6.26 8.21 12.34
N GLU A 40 7.05 9.15 11.83
CA GLU A 40 6.82 10.59 12.01
C GLU A 40 5.47 11.03 11.41
N LYS A 41 5.20 10.69 10.15
CA LYS A 41 3.98 11.11 9.44
C LYS A 41 2.71 10.52 10.03
N LEU A 42 2.77 9.30 10.56
CA LEU A 42 1.62 8.62 11.16
C LEU A 42 1.55 8.79 12.68
N ASN A 43 2.53 9.44 13.30
CA ASN A 43 2.67 9.58 14.75
C ASN A 43 2.58 8.23 15.48
N ILE A 44 3.38 7.26 15.01
CA ILE A 44 3.50 5.90 15.58
C ILE A 44 4.96 5.59 15.93
N SER A 45 5.23 4.47 16.61
CA SER A 45 6.61 4.05 16.86
C SER A 45 7.30 3.58 15.58
N LYS A 46 8.63 3.78 15.51
CA LYS A 46 9.46 3.29 14.40
C LYS A 46 9.33 1.78 14.20
N ASP A 47 9.28 1.01 15.29
CA ASP A 47 9.14 -0.44 15.23
C ASP A 47 7.79 -0.85 14.62
N LEU A 48 6.70 -0.13 14.95
CA LEU A 48 5.39 -0.38 14.37
C LEU A 48 5.35 0.00 12.89
N ALA A 49 5.99 1.12 12.51
CA ALA A 49 6.12 1.52 11.12
C ALA A 49 6.89 0.49 10.29
N LEU A 50 8.04 0.04 10.79
CA LEU A 50 8.88 -0.98 10.16
C LEU A 50 8.12 -2.31 10.00
N LYS A 51 7.49 -2.78 11.07
CA LYS A 51 6.66 -4.00 11.03
C LYS A 51 5.54 -3.87 10.01
N THR A 52 4.83 -2.74 10.02
CA THR A 52 3.71 -2.49 9.09
C THR A 52 4.17 -2.50 7.64
N ALA A 53 5.29 -1.86 7.33
CA ALA A 53 5.86 -1.85 5.99
C ALA A 53 6.31 -3.25 5.54
N ASN A 54 6.94 -4.02 6.43
CA ASN A 54 7.32 -5.41 6.16
C ASN A 54 6.11 -6.32 5.93
N ASP A 55 5.05 -6.18 6.75
CA ASP A 55 3.80 -6.92 6.56
C ASP A 55 3.18 -6.60 5.18
N LEU A 56 3.19 -5.33 4.78
CA LEU A 56 2.71 -4.89 3.46
C LEU A 56 3.60 -5.43 2.32
N MET A 57 4.92 -5.48 2.48
CA MET A 57 5.81 -6.12 1.50
C MET A 57 5.47 -7.60 1.30
N ALA A 58 5.16 -8.33 2.38
CA ALA A 58 4.73 -9.73 2.27
C ALA A 58 3.41 -9.89 1.47
N LEU A 59 2.58 -8.84 1.42
CA LEU A 59 1.39 -8.77 0.57
C LEU A 59 1.69 -8.34 -0.88
N GLY A 60 2.94 -8.03 -1.20
CA GLY A 60 3.37 -7.54 -2.50
C GLY A 60 3.08 -6.06 -2.71
N ALA A 61 3.11 -5.24 -1.64
CA ALA A 61 2.84 -3.80 -1.72
C ALA A 61 4.05 -2.99 -2.24
N PHE A 62 5.25 -3.29 -1.75
CA PHE A 62 6.49 -2.55 -2.02
C PHE A 62 7.66 -3.51 -2.25
N ILE A 63 8.79 -2.95 -2.65
CA ILE A 63 10.10 -3.61 -2.61
C ILE A 63 10.99 -2.93 -1.56
N ASP A 64 11.93 -3.68 -1.00
CA ASP A 64 12.97 -3.19 -0.12
C ASP A 64 14.12 -2.58 -0.93
N ILE A 65 14.50 -1.35 -0.58
CA ILE A 65 15.77 -0.75 -1.03
C ILE A 65 16.87 -1.06 0.01
N SER A 66 16.50 -1.05 1.29
CA SER A 66 17.37 -1.32 2.43
C SER A 66 16.55 -1.97 3.56
N GLU A 67 17.20 -2.30 4.68
CA GLU A 67 16.52 -2.86 5.87
C GLU A 67 15.34 -2.01 6.38
N SER A 68 15.28 -0.71 6.03
CA SER A 68 14.26 0.19 6.55
C SER A 68 13.67 1.17 5.54
N ASP A 69 14.01 1.02 4.26
CA ASP A 69 13.57 1.87 3.16
C ASP A 69 12.78 1.07 2.12
N PHE A 70 11.63 1.60 1.74
CA PHE A 70 10.65 0.92 0.90
C PHE A 70 10.33 1.74 -0.34
N GLU A 71 10.28 1.09 -1.51
CA GLU A 71 9.87 1.71 -2.77
C GLU A 71 8.50 1.19 -3.23
N ALA A 72 7.64 2.12 -3.63
CA ALA A 72 6.36 1.80 -4.24
C ALA A 72 6.55 1.06 -5.56
N MET A 73 5.76 0.00 -5.74
CA MET A 73 5.52 -0.60 -7.05
C MET A 73 4.30 0.02 -7.72
N HIS A 74 4.18 -0.16 -9.04
CA HIS A 74 3.11 0.43 -9.83
C HIS A 74 1.70 0.03 -9.32
N PRO A 75 0.86 0.99 -8.91
CA PRO A 75 -0.32 0.75 -8.09
C PRO A 75 -1.39 -0.14 -8.75
N ARG A 76 -1.51 -0.10 -10.08
CA ARG A 76 -2.39 -1.02 -10.83
C ARG A 76 -2.09 -2.50 -10.59
N PHE A 77 -0.81 -2.86 -10.53
CA PHE A 77 -0.42 -4.25 -10.26
C PHE A 77 -0.46 -4.54 -8.77
N THR A 78 0.01 -3.57 -7.97
CA THR A 78 0.10 -3.70 -6.52
C THR A 78 -1.26 -3.94 -5.85
N ALA A 79 -2.29 -3.15 -6.18
CA ALA A 79 -3.62 -3.31 -5.60
C ALA A 79 -4.22 -4.69 -5.93
N VAL A 80 -4.09 -5.14 -7.18
CA VAL A 80 -4.56 -6.46 -7.62
C VAL A 80 -3.78 -7.60 -6.96
N ASN A 81 -2.46 -7.45 -6.80
CA ASN A 81 -1.62 -8.45 -6.14
C ASN A 81 -1.97 -8.60 -4.65
N MET A 82 -2.13 -7.50 -3.92
CA MET A 82 -2.55 -7.56 -2.51
C MET A 82 -3.92 -8.22 -2.36
N TYR A 83 -4.87 -7.93 -3.27
CA TYR A 83 -6.17 -8.59 -3.28
C TYR A 83 -6.07 -10.08 -3.62
N ARG A 84 -5.22 -10.48 -4.57
CA ARG A 84 -4.96 -11.90 -4.85
C ARG A 84 -4.41 -12.63 -3.62
N ARG A 85 -3.44 -12.03 -2.92
CA ARG A 85 -2.89 -12.56 -1.65
C ARG A 85 -3.96 -12.68 -0.57
N LEU A 86 -4.94 -11.79 -0.53
CA LEU A 86 -6.10 -11.94 0.36
C LEU A 86 -6.91 -13.18 -0.01
N CYS A 87 -7.28 -13.33 -1.28
CA CYS A 87 -8.05 -14.50 -1.74
C CYS A 87 -7.34 -15.82 -1.42
N GLU A 88 -6.03 -15.88 -1.63
CA GLU A 88 -5.19 -17.04 -1.27
C GLU A 88 -5.26 -17.36 0.23
N ARG A 89 -5.15 -16.34 1.09
CA ARG A 89 -5.19 -16.51 2.56
C ARG A 89 -6.57 -16.93 3.08
N GLU A 90 -7.64 -16.44 2.46
CA GLU A 90 -9.01 -16.79 2.83
C GLU A 90 -9.52 -18.05 2.12
N ASN A 91 -8.71 -18.68 1.28
CA ASN A 91 -9.09 -19.82 0.44
C ASN A 91 -10.34 -19.54 -0.42
N THR A 92 -10.42 -18.33 -0.98
CA THR A 92 -11.49 -17.89 -1.86
C THR A 92 -11.02 -17.79 -3.31
N GLU A 93 -11.95 -17.94 -4.25
CA GLU A 93 -11.65 -17.83 -5.67
C GLU A 93 -11.30 -16.39 -6.05
N PHE A 94 -10.12 -16.17 -6.62
CA PHE A 94 -9.74 -14.87 -7.15
C PHE A 94 -10.60 -14.51 -8.37
N LYS A 95 -11.37 -13.42 -8.24
CA LYS A 95 -12.16 -12.82 -9.33
C LYS A 95 -11.84 -11.35 -9.47
N ARG A 96 -12.04 -10.82 -10.68
CA ARG A 96 -11.88 -9.39 -10.94
C ARG A 96 -12.76 -8.56 -10.00
N ASN A 97 -12.16 -7.62 -9.27
CA ASN A 97 -12.85 -6.69 -8.40
C ASN A 97 -12.69 -5.26 -8.95
N LYS A 98 -13.80 -4.64 -9.38
CA LYS A 98 -13.81 -3.29 -9.97
C LYS A 98 -13.36 -2.20 -8.99
N ILE A 99 -13.59 -2.40 -7.68
CA ILE A 99 -13.15 -1.45 -6.65
C ILE A 99 -11.63 -1.51 -6.54
N VAL A 100 -11.06 -2.71 -6.48
CA VAL A 100 -9.59 -2.91 -6.47
C VAL A 100 -8.95 -2.35 -7.73
N ASP A 101 -9.52 -2.60 -8.91
CA ASP A 101 -9.05 -2.00 -10.16
C ASP A 101 -9.06 -0.46 -10.06
N SER A 102 -10.12 0.13 -9.50
CA SER A 102 -10.25 1.58 -9.36
C SER A 102 -9.19 2.20 -8.44
N ILE A 103 -8.78 1.50 -7.38
CA ILE A 103 -7.71 1.96 -6.47
C ILE A 103 -6.42 2.14 -7.28
N GLY A 104 -6.07 1.15 -8.09
CA GLY A 104 -4.86 1.18 -8.92
C GLY A 104 -4.85 2.33 -9.92
N VAL A 105 -5.99 2.63 -10.56
CA VAL A 105 -6.14 3.75 -11.50
C VAL A 105 -6.01 5.10 -10.79
N ILE A 106 -6.65 5.27 -9.63
CA ILE A 106 -6.64 6.56 -8.91
C ILE A 106 -5.24 6.90 -8.39
N LEU A 107 -4.48 5.88 -7.95
CA LEU A 107 -3.14 6.05 -7.41
C LEU A 107 -2.05 6.16 -8.47
N GLU A 108 -2.35 5.86 -9.75
CA GLU A 108 -1.38 5.89 -10.85
C GLU A 108 -0.74 7.27 -11.01
N LYS A 109 -1.56 8.34 -11.08
CA LYS A 109 -1.03 9.68 -11.25
C LYS A 109 -0.14 10.14 -10.06
N PRO A 110 -0.57 10.03 -8.79
CA PRO A 110 0.32 10.33 -7.66
C PRO A 110 1.63 9.53 -7.66
N TYR A 111 1.57 8.27 -8.08
CA TYR A 111 2.75 7.42 -8.21
C TYR A 111 3.71 7.90 -9.32
N GLU A 112 3.18 8.23 -10.50
CA GLU A 112 3.97 8.79 -11.60
C GLU A 112 4.58 10.14 -11.24
N ASP A 113 3.81 11.03 -10.60
CA ASP A 113 4.26 12.34 -10.14
C ASP A 113 5.39 12.23 -9.11
N ALA A 114 5.40 11.18 -8.29
CA ALA A 114 6.45 10.92 -7.31
C ALA A 114 7.75 10.41 -7.92
N ARG A 115 7.69 9.75 -9.09
CA ARG A 115 8.86 9.18 -9.78
C ARG A 115 9.49 10.10 -10.82
N THR A 116 8.81 11.18 -11.19
CA THR A 116 9.23 12.11 -12.25
C THR A 116 9.89 13.39 -11.70
N LYS A 117 10.35 13.36 -10.44
CA LYS A 117 11.05 14.47 -9.77
C LYS A 117 12.49 14.13 -9.43
#